data_AF-A0A7C3I5J5-F1
#
_entry.id   AF-A0A7C3I5J5-F1
#
_cell.length_a   1.000
_cell.length_b   1.000
_cell.length_c   1.000
_cell.angle_alpha   90.00
_cell.angle_beta   90.00
_cell.angle_gamma   90.00
#
_symmetry.space_group_name_H-M   'P 1'
#
loop_
_entity.id
_entity.type
_entity.pdbx_description
1 polymer ?
#
loop_
_entity_poly.entity_id
_entity_poly.type
_entity_poly.pdbx_seq_one_letter_code
_entity_poly.pdbx_strand_id
1 'polypeptide(L)'
;MSGTVPRNIVRSYASTRPLLKRKKICRAPFNSLRFSLSGNIFACCYNRFHSLGKYPEVSIEQAWKGVQAELLRKKISANDLSSGCHSCYRDLMNRNFFAAGARIYDDYPVYAKGPSLMEFEITNKCNLECAMCNG
;
A
#
# COMPACT_ATOMS: atom_id res chain seq x y z
N MET A 1 -4.19 5.30 -19.09
CA MET A 1 -3.29 4.14 -19.28
C MET A 1 -3.85 2.95 -18.54
N SER A 2 -3.94 1.77 -19.17
CA SER A 2 -4.44 0.57 -18.46
C SER A 2 -3.43 0.16 -17.38
N GLY A 3 -3.87 0.10 -16.11
CA GLY A 3 -3.06 -0.34 -14.98
C GLY A 3 -3.24 -1.83 -14.62
N THR A 4 -4.04 -2.55 -15.41
CA THR A 4 -4.27 -3.98 -15.20
C THR A 4 -3.06 -4.80 -15.63
N VAL A 5 -2.52 -5.58 -14.70
CA VAL A 5 -1.36 -6.44 -14.96
C VAL A 5 -1.79 -7.69 -15.73
N PRO A 6 -1.16 -8.01 -16.89
CA PRO A 6 -1.46 -9.21 -17.67
C PRO A 6 -1.32 -10.51 -16.85
N ARG A 7 -2.21 -11.47 -17.11
CA ARG A 7 -2.30 -12.72 -16.34
C ARG A 7 -1.01 -13.56 -16.36
N ASN A 8 -0.28 -13.56 -17.47
CA ASN A 8 1.02 -14.23 -17.57
C ASN A 8 2.05 -13.59 -16.61
N ILE A 9 2.10 -12.26 -16.54
CA ILE A 9 2.99 -11.53 -15.62
C ILE A 9 2.59 -11.77 -14.17
N VAL A 10 1.29 -11.75 -13.85
CA VAL A 10 0.79 -12.08 -12.50
C VAL A 10 1.26 -13.47 -12.07
N ARG A 11 1.19 -14.47 -12.95
CA ARG A 11 1.66 -15.84 -12.68
C ARG A 11 3.17 -15.90 -12.48
N SER A 12 3.96 -15.25 -13.34
CA SER A 12 5.42 -15.19 -13.22
C SER A 12 5.85 -14.47 -11.94
N TYR A 13 5.19 -13.39 -11.56
CA TYR A 13 5.44 -12.71 -10.29
C TYR A 13 5.09 -13.61 -9.10
N ALA A 14 3.93 -14.26 -9.13
CA ALA A 14 3.50 -15.16 -8.06
C ALA A 14 4.46 -16.34 -7.86
N SER A 15 5.07 -16.90 -8.91
CA SER A 15 6.01 -18.02 -8.76
C SER A 15 7.28 -17.65 -7.97
N THR A 16 7.64 -16.36 -7.94
CA THR A 16 8.78 -15.84 -7.15
C THR A 16 8.47 -15.60 -5.67
N ARG A 17 7.27 -15.96 -5.20
CA ARG A 17 6.77 -15.70 -3.83
C ARG A 17 6.34 -16.98 -3.14
N PRO A 18 6.32 -17.05 -1.79
CA PRO A 18 5.80 -18.21 -1.07
C PRO A 18 4.33 -18.49 -1.41
N LEU A 19 3.93 -19.77 -1.46
CA LEU A 19 2.60 -20.21 -1.93
C LEU A 19 1.42 -19.44 -1.30
N LEU A 20 1.44 -19.28 0.03
CA LEU A 20 0.37 -18.61 0.78
C LEU A 20 0.20 -17.12 0.44
N LYS A 21 1.19 -16.51 -0.24
CA LYS A 21 1.22 -15.08 -0.57
C LYS A 21 0.75 -14.80 -2.00
N ARG A 22 0.64 -15.83 -2.85
CA ARG A 22 0.39 -15.74 -4.29
C ARG A 22 -1.02 -15.28 -4.68
N LYS A 23 -1.99 -15.32 -3.75
CA LYS A 23 -3.41 -15.02 -4.04
C LYS A 23 -3.65 -13.58 -4.51
N LYS A 24 -2.82 -12.63 -4.06
CA LYS A 24 -2.94 -11.21 -4.42
C LYS A 24 -1.61 -10.68 -4.93
N ILE A 25 -1.63 -9.81 -5.93
CA ILE A 25 -0.40 -9.16 -6.45
C ILE A 25 0.22 -8.20 -5.42
N CYS A 26 -0.56 -7.70 -4.47
CA CYS A 26 -0.09 -6.85 -3.39
C CYS A 26 -0.93 -7.11 -2.12
N ARG A 27 -0.29 -7.08 -0.96
CA ARG A 27 -0.96 -7.27 0.34
C ARG A 27 -1.09 -5.98 1.16
N ALA A 28 -0.37 -4.91 0.81
CA ALA A 28 -0.38 -3.64 1.56
C ALA A 28 -1.79 -3.16 1.93
N PRO A 29 -2.75 -3.02 1.00
CA PRO A 29 -4.08 -2.51 1.35
C PRO A 29 -4.89 -3.43 2.30
N PHE A 30 -4.39 -4.63 2.56
CA PHE A 30 -5.01 -5.64 3.42
C PHE A 30 -4.28 -5.86 4.73
N ASN A 31 -3.09 -5.28 4.92
CA ASN A 31 -2.34 -5.47 6.15
C ASN A 31 -1.55 -4.26 6.66
N SER A 32 -1.50 -3.15 5.93
CA SER A 32 -0.73 -1.99 6.33
C SER A 32 -1.48 -0.68 6.23
N LEU A 33 -1.16 0.22 7.16
CA LEU A 33 -1.41 1.65 7.06
C LEU A 33 -0.09 2.39 7.20
N ARG A 34 0.06 3.45 6.44
CA ARG A 34 1.19 4.38 6.53
C ARG A 34 0.69 5.79 6.74
N PHE A 35 1.27 6.48 7.71
CA PHE A 35 0.99 7.87 8.04
C PHE A 35 2.14 8.73 7.53
N SER A 36 1.83 9.74 6.73
CA SER A 36 2.80 10.74 6.28
C SER A 36 2.91 11.90 7.27
N LEU A 37 3.93 12.74 7.11
CA LEU A 37 4.15 13.93 7.95
C LEU A 37 2.97 14.92 7.93
N SER A 38 2.22 14.99 6.84
CA SER A 38 1.03 15.84 6.71
C SER A 38 -0.25 15.21 7.23
N GLY A 39 -0.15 14.04 7.88
CA GLY A 39 -1.29 13.28 8.40
C GLY A 39 -2.01 12.43 7.36
N ASN A 40 -1.66 12.50 6.06
CA ASN A 40 -2.28 11.63 5.05
C ASN A 40 -1.97 10.16 5.34
N ILE A 41 -2.98 9.32 5.16
CA ILE A 41 -2.94 7.88 5.42
C ILE A 41 -2.93 7.15 4.08
N PHE A 42 -1.99 6.22 3.90
CA PHE A 42 -1.83 5.42 2.68
C PHE A 42 -1.76 3.93 3.01
N ALA A 43 -1.92 3.08 2.00
CA ALA A 43 -1.70 1.64 2.17
C ALA A 43 -0.21 1.26 2.23
N CYS A 44 0.67 2.01 1.57
CA CYS A 44 2.11 1.69 1.49
C CYS A 44 2.97 2.94 1.28
N CYS A 45 4.30 2.78 1.29
CA CYS A 45 5.23 3.87 1.01
C CYS A 45 5.30 4.27 -0.48
N TYR A 46 4.96 3.37 -1.40
CA TYR A 46 5.09 3.60 -2.86
C TYR A 46 3.87 4.26 -3.51
N ASN A 47 2.71 4.24 -2.84
CA ASN A 47 1.48 4.83 -3.35
C ASN A 47 1.14 6.09 -2.54
N ARG A 48 1.56 7.24 -3.07
CA ARG A 48 1.25 8.57 -2.53
C ARG A 48 0.06 9.25 -3.21
N PHE A 49 -0.54 8.59 -4.20
CA PHE A 49 -1.65 9.13 -4.98
C PHE A 49 -3.02 8.75 -4.38
N HIS A 50 -3.17 7.50 -3.91
CA HIS A 50 -4.44 6.99 -3.39
C HIS A 50 -4.48 7.11 -1.86
N SER A 51 -4.87 8.29 -1.36
CA SER A 51 -5.06 8.53 0.08
C SER A 51 -6.28 7.77 0.62
N LEU A 52 -6.14 7.19 1.81
CA LEU A 52 -7.19 6.50 2.56
C LEU A 52 -7.94 7.43 3.52
N GLY A 53 -7.44 8.65 3.67
CA GLY A 53 -7.93 9.64 4.62
C GLY A 53 -6.78 10.45 5.20
N LYS A 54 -7.09 11.38 6.10
CA LYS A 54 -6.11 12.22 6.75
C LYS A 54 -6.36 12.25 8.25
N TYR A 55 -5.34 11.96 9.04
CA TYR A 55 -5.39 12.08 10.48
C TYR A 55 -5.13 13.54 10.91
N PRO A 56 -5.83 14.09 11.91
CA PRO A 56 -6.89 13.48 12.72
C PRO A 56 -8.32 13.65 12.15
N GLU A 57 -8.48 14.16 10.93
CA GLU A 57 -9.79 14.40 10.30
C GLU A 57 -10.65 13.11 10.23
N VAL A 58 -10.00 11.96 10.02
CA VAL A 58 -10.62 10.64 10.15
C VAL A 58 -9.88 9.77 11.16
N SER A 59 -10.62 8.89 11.82
CA SER A 59 -10.03 7.87 12.70
C SER A 59 -9.30 6.79 11.90
N ILE A 60 -8.40 6.06 12.56
CA ILE A 60 -7.67 4.93 11.96
C ILE A 60 -8.66 3.86 11.44
N GLU A 61 -9.72 3.59 12.20
CA GLU A 61 -10.75 2.63 11.80
C GLU A 61 -11.54 3.11 10.58
N GLN A 62 -11.89 4.40 10.52
CA GLN A 62 -12.55 5.01 9.37
C GLN A 62 -11.65 4.97 8.13
N ALA A 63 -10.35 5.28 8.26
CA ALA A 63 -9.41 5.16 7.15
C ALA A 63 -9.27 3.70 6.68
N TRP A 64 -9.27 2.74 7.62
CA TRP A 64 -9.14 1.32 7.30
C TRP A 64 -10.38 0.72 6.63
N LYS A 65 -11.58 1.05 7.13
CA LYS A 65 -12.86 0.50 6.63
C LYS A 65 -13.54 1.40 5.59
N GLY A 66 -13.00 2.59 5.36
CA GLY A 66 -13.60 3.59 4.50
C GLY A 66 -13.58 3.23 3.02
N VAL A 67 -14.39 3.97 2.26
CA VAL A 67 -14.63 3.78 0.83
C VAL A 67 -13.31 3.77 0.04
N GLN A 68 -12.36 4.65 0.36
CA GLN A 68 -11.08 4.71 -0.35
C GLN A 68 -10.25 3.43 -0.17
N ALA A 69 -10.26 2.83 1.02
CA ALA A 69 -9.54 1.58 1.28
C ALA A 69 -10.22 0.41 0.56
N GLU A 70 -11.54 0.35 0.55
CA GLU A 70 -12.30 -0.67 -0.19
C GLU A 70 -12.07 -0.58 -1.71
N LEU A 71 -12.08 0.63 -2.27
CA LEU A 71 -11.78 0.86 -3.68
C LEU A 71 -10.39 0.34 -4.06
N LEU A 72 -9.38 0.64 -3.25
CA LEU A 72 -8.02 0.15 -3.49
C LEU A 72 -7.94 -1.37 -3.38
N ARG A 73 -8.57 -1.98 -2.36
CA ARG A 73 -8.63 -3.44 -2.21
C ARG A 73 -9.32 -4.13 -3.38
N LYS A 74 -10.41 -3.53 -3.91
CA LYS A 74 -11.12 -4.03 -5.09
C LYS A 74 -10.22 -4.02 -6.32
N LYS A 75 -9.53 -2.91 -6.57
CA LYS A 75 -8.57 -2.76 -7.68
C LYS A 75 -7.43 -3.77 -7.59
N ILE A 76 -6.77 -3.88 -6.44
CA ILE A 76 -5.68 -4.86 -6.24
C ILE A 76 -6.18 -6.30 -6.42
N SER A 77 -7.39 -6.62 -5.96
CA SER A 77 -7.97 -7.97 -6.14
C SER A 77 -8.26 -8.30 -7.61
N ALA A 78 -8.47 -7.28 -8.45
CA ALA A 78 -8.60 -7.40 -9.90
C ALA A 78 -7.25 -7.34 -10.65
N ASN A 79 -6.12 -7.37 -9.93
CA ASN A 79 -4.77 -7.17 -10.47
C ASN A 79 -4.58 -5.81 -11.16
N ASP A 80 -5.34 -4.79 -10.74
CA ASP A 80 -5.29 -3.44 -11.27
C ASP A 80 -4.46 -2.54 -10.35
N LEU A 81 -3.37 -2.00 -10.90
CA LEU A 81 -2.43 -1.09 -10.25
C LEU A 81 -2.63 0.39 -10.66
N SER A 82 -3.72 0.72 -11.36
CA SER A 82 -4.00 2.08 -11.84
C SER A 82 -4.25 3.10 -10.72
N SER A 83 -4.58 2.65 -9.51
CA SER A 83 -4.86 3.51 -8.35
C SER A 83 -3.58 3.94 -7.63
N GLY A 84 -2.61 4.51 -8.36
CA GLY A 84 -1.39 5.09 -7.78
C GLY A 84 -0.22 4.12 -7.58
N CYS A 85 -0.36 2.85 -7.98
CA CYS A 85 0.68 1.81 -7.81
C CYS A 85 1.65 1.73 -9.01
N HIS A 86 1.90 2.85 -9.70
CA HIS A 86 2.62 2.92 -10.98
C HIS A 86 4.05 2.36 -10.91
N SER A 87 4.77 2.57 -9.80
CA SER A 87 6.12 2.04 -9.61
C SER A 87 6.12 0.51 -9.64
N CYS A 88 5.27 -0.11 -8.82
CA CYS A 88 5.10 -1.57 -8.79
C CYS A 88 4.62 -2.11 -10.15
N TYR A 89 3.72 -1.39 -10.83
CA TYR A 89 3.26 -1.78 -12.16
C TYR A 89 4.43 -1.84 -13.15
N ARG A 90 5.25 -0.79 -13.21
CA ARG A 90 6.44 -0.75 -14.06
C ARG A 90 7.41 -1.88 -13.75
N ASP A 91 7.68 -2.16 -12.47
CA ASP A 91 8.60 -3.22 -12.07
C ASP A 91 8.07 -4.61 -12.49
N LEU A 92 6.76 -4.84 -12.38
CA LEU A 92 6.09 -6.05 -12.86
C LEU A 92 6.17 -6.19 -14.38
N MET A 93 5.88 -5.12 -15.13
CA MET A 93 5.93 -5.13 -16.60
C MET A 93 7.35 -5.40 -17.12
N ASN A 94 8.37 -4.87 -16.43
CA ASN A 94 9.78 -5.10 -16.74
C ASN A 94 10.31 -6.43 -16.21
N ARG A 95 9.46 -7.27 -15.60
CA ARG A 95 9.84 -8.53 -14.93
C ARG A 95 10.90 -8.36 -13.84
N ASN A 96 11.08 -7.15 -13.33
CA ASN A 96 11.94 -6.85 -12.20
C ASN A 96 11.20 -7.15 -10.89
N PHE A 97 10.82 -8.41 -10.71
CA PHE A 97 9.90 -8.82 -9.66
C PHE A 97 10.42 -8.54 -8.25
N PHE A 98 11.73 -8.63 -8.03
CA PHE A 98 12.34 -8.41 -6.72
C PHE A 98 12.36 -6.92 -6.31
N ALA A 99 12.35 -6.00 -7.28
CA ALA A 99 12.25 -4.57 -7.01
C ALA A 99 10.82 -4.10 -6.69
N ALA A 100 9.80 -4.91 -6.98
CA ALA A 100 8.42 -4.54 -6.74
C ALA A 100 8.16 -4.39 -5.22
N GLY A 101 7.99 -3.15 -4.77
CA GLY A 101 7.77 -2.81 -3.36
C GLY A 101 6.59 -3.51 -2.69
N ALA A 102 5.63 -4.00 -3.49
CA ALA A 102 4.52 -4.86 -3.04
C ALA A 102 4.98 -6.11 -2.25
N ARG A 103 6.21 -6.60 -2.48
CA ARG A 103 6.76 -7.78 -1.81
C ARG A 103 7.01 -7.59 -0.32
N ILE A 104 7.35 -6.38 0.12
CA ILE A 104 7.63 -6.07 1.53
C ILE A 104 6.43 -6.48 2.41
N TYR A 105 5.23 -6.33 1.87
CA TYR A 105 3.98 -6.62 2.58
C TYR A 105 3.63 -8.12 2.65
N ASP A 106 4.47 -9.00 2.09
CA ASP A 106 4.31 -10.45 2.23
C ASP A 106 4.70 -10.99 3.59
N ASP A 107 5.61 -10.32 4.27
CA ASP A 107 6.16 -10.78 5.55
C ASP A 107 5.16 -10.57 6.69
N TYR A 108 4.16 -9.71 6.49
CA TYR A 108 3.15 -9.40 7.49
C TYR A 108 1.88 -10.26 7.31
N PRO A 109 1.22 -10.69 8.39
CA PRO A 109 -0.06 -11.40 8.31
C PRO A 109 -1.18 -10.50 7.76
N VAL A 110 -2.36 -11.06 7.45
CA VAL A 110 -3.56 -10.28 7.12
C VAL A 110 -4.60 -10.63 8.17
N TYR A 111 -5.09 -9.64 8.90
CA TYR A 111 -6.12 -9.81 9.93
C TYR A 111 -7.45 -9.22 9.46
N ALA A 112 -8.56 -9.78 9.94
CA ALA A 112 -9.89 -9.28 9.60
C ALA A 112 -10.21 -7.94 10.28
N LYS A 113 -9.70 -7.72 11.50
CA LYS A 113 -10.10 -6.58 12.34
C LYS A 113 -9.30 -5.29 12.11
N GLY A 114 -8.16 -5.33 11.41
CA GLY A 114 -7.29 -4.17 11.25
C GLY A 114 -5.97 -4.45 10.53
N PRO A 115 -5.13 -3.42 10.31
CA PRO A 115 -3.79 -3.59 9.78
C PRO A 115 -2.91 -4.34 10.78
N SER A 116 -2.01 -5.19 10.29
CA SER A 116 -0.96 -5.80 11.11
C SER A 116 0.31 -4.95 11.16
N LEU A 117 0.43 -3.97 10.26
CA LEU A 117 1.57 -3.06 10.15
C LEU A 117 1.06 -1.61 10.16
N MET A 118 1.66 -0.77 11.00
CA MET A 118 1.48 0.68 10.94
C MET A 118 2.85 1.33 10.78
N GLU A 119 3.02 2.10 9.71
CA GLU A 119 4.25 2.82 9.40
C GLU A 119 4.02 4.32 9.63
N PHE A 120 4.96 5.00 10.30
CA PHE A 120 4.88 6.44 10.54
C PHE A 120 6.09 7.12 9.91
N GLU A 121 5.84 8.11 9.07
CA GLU A 121 6.85 9.08 8.71
C GLU A 121 7.03 10.03 9.90
N ILE A 122 8.27 10.20 10.32
CA ILE A 122 8.66 11.11 11.40
C ILE A 122 9.81 11.97 10.87
N THR A 123 9.84 13.26 11.24
CA THR A 123 11.01 14.12 11.02
C THR A 123 11.70 14.41 12.35
N ASN A 124 12.98 14.74 12.25
CA ASN A 124 13.77 15.36 13.32
C ASN A 124 14.01 16.86 13.10
N LYS A 125 13.58 17.43 11.97
CA LYS A 125 13.56 18.89 11.75
C LYS A 125 12.56 19.53 12.73
N CYS A 126 13.10 20.01 13.85
CA CYS A 126 12.34 20.72 14.87
C CYS A 126 11.77 22.01 14.26
N ASN A 127 10.44 22.19 14.29
CA ASN A 127 9.76 23.45 14.00
C ASN A 127 9.54 24.31 15.27
N LEU A 128 10.11 23.90 16.43
CA LEU A 128 9.91 24.49 17.76
C LEU A 128 8.45 24.53 18.27
N GLU A 129 7.53 23.82 17.60
CA GLU A 129 6.10 23.77 17.94
C GLU A 129 5.54 22.33 18.19
N CYS A 130 6.38 21.28 18.09
CA CYS A 130 6.09 19.83 18.33
C CYS A 130 5.08 19.16 17.37
N ALA A 131 4.84 17.82 17.29
CA ALA A 131 5.43 16.61 17.92
C ALA A 131 5.74 15.47 16.89
N MET A 132 5.57 15.71 15.58
CA MET A 132 5.82 14.74 14.48
C MET A 132 6.29 15.47 13.20
N CYS A 133 7.16 16.47 13.32
CA CYS A 133 7.16 17.65 12.45
C CYS A 133 7.31 17.43 10.91
N ASN A 134 6.89 18.42 10.13
CA ASN A 134 7.67 19.09 9.07
C ASN A 134 7.07 20.50 8.98
N GLY A 135 7.91 21.53 9.02
CA GLY A 135 7.49 22.94 9.08
C GLY A 135 6.88 23.46 7.78
#